data_AF-A0A1Q9NPD6-F1
#
_entry.id   AF-A0A1Q9NPD6-F1
#
_cell.length_a   1.000
_cell.length_b   1.000
_cell.length_c   1.000
_cell.angle_alpha   90.00
_cell.angle_beta   90.00
_cell.angle_gamma   90.00
#
_symmetry.space_group_name_H-M   'P 1'
#
loop_
_entity.id
_entity.type
_entity.pdbx_description
1 polymer ?
#
loop_
_entity_poly.entity_id
_entity_poly.type
_entity_poly.pdbx_seq_one_letter_code
_entity_poly.pdbx_strand_id
1 'polypeptide(L)'
;MTIKTNVDKQGRLVIPAEYRKILSITEKTQLEISIVANQIIIKRKISIDSEKITEWRKKIKSLNLKANESENSLYEEKWMSEDYVRNKLGL
;
A
#
# COMPACT_ATOMS: atom_id res chain seq x y z
N MET A 1 1.54 3.13 19.22
CA MET A 1 2.16 3.85 20.34
C MET A 1 1.72 5.30 20.29
N THR A 2 1.30 5.85 21.43
CA THR A 2 0.87 7.25 21.54
C THR A 2 1.83 7.97 22.49
N ILE A 3 2.48 9.03 22.02
CA ILE A 3 3.32 9.89 22.87
C ILE A 3 2.60 11.22 23.12
N LYS A 4 2.71 11.69 24.36
CA LYS A 4 2.26 13.02 24.77
C LYS A 4 3.45 13.97 24.74
N THR A 5 3.31 15.11 24.08
CA THR A 5 4.31 16.18 24.06
C THR A 5 3.62 17.49 24.39
N ASN A 6 4.26 18.35 25.16
CA ASN A 6 3.72 19.68 25.47
C ASN A 6 4.17 20.70 24.41
N VAL A 7 3.33 21.71 24.20
CA VAL A 7 3.66 22.88 23.40
C VAL A 7 4.52 23.81 24.25
N ASP A 8 5.62 24.31 23.69
CA ASP A 8 6.46 25.27 24.41
C ASP A 8 5.90 26.70 24.35
N LYS A 9 6.59 27.65 25.00
CA LYS A 9 6.18 29.06 25.04
C LYS A 9 6.12 29.73 23.65
N GLN A 10 6.78 29.18 22.65
CA GLN A 10 6.84 29.70 21.30
C GLN A 10 5.87 28.98 20.35
N GLY A 11 5.07 28.03 20.86
CA GLY A 11 4.14 27.26 20.04
C GLY A 11 4.77 26.08 19.30
N ARG A 12 6.00 25.67 19.65
CA ARG A 12 6.71 24.56 18.98
C ARG A 12 6.31 23.23 19.61
N LEU A 13 6.25 22.20 18.77
CA LEU A 13 6.08 20.80 19.16
C LEU A 13 7.38 20.03 18.88
N VAL A 14 7.85 19.28 19.86
CA VAL A 14 9.04 18.44 19.71
C VAL A 14 8.63 17.08 19.18
N ILE A 15 9.14 16.68 18.02
CA ILE A 15 8.97 15.32 17.49
C ILE A 15 10.07 14.43 18.11
N PRO A 16 9.71 13.41 18.91
CA PRO A 16 10.70 12.52 19.53
C PRO A 16 11.57 11.83 18.48
N ALA A 17 12.82 11.53 18.85
CA ALA A 17 13.80 10.95 17.93
C ALA A 17 13.34 9.63 17.29
N GLU A 18 12.59 8.81 18.04
CA GLU A 18 12.02 7.56 17.55
C GLU A 18 11.08 7.77 16.37
N TYR A 19 10.14 8.71 16.48
CA TYR A 19 9.21 9.05 15.39
C TYR A 19 9.93 9.72 14.22
N ARG A 20 10.96 10.53 14.49
CA ARG A 20 11.80 11.10 13.41
C ARG A 20 12.47 10.01 12.59
N LYS A 21 12.99 8.95 13.23
CA LYS A 21 13.58 7.80 12.53
C LYS A 21 12.55 7.04 11.70
N ILE A 22 11.39 6.73 12.27
CA ILE A 22 10.31 5.99 11.60
C ILE A 22 9.81 6.77 10.37
N LEU A 23 9.60 8.08 10.51
CA LEU A 23 9.09 8.94 9.44
C LEU A 23 10.20 9.47 8.51
N SER A 24 11.46 9.10 8.74
CA SER A 24 12.63 9.61 8.02
C SER A 24 12.67 11.14 7.95
N ILE A 25 12.33 11.80 9.07
CA ILE A 25 12.34 13.27 9.20
C ILE A 25 13.71 13.69 9.69
N THR A 26 14.47 14.35 8.83
CA THR A 26 15.77 14.95 9.15
C THR A 26 15.64 16.46 9.33
N GLU A 27 16.72 17.09 9.77
CA GLU A 27 16.81 18.55 9.81
C GLU A 27 16.53 19.14 8.42
N LYS A 28 15.77 20.24 8.36
CA LYS A 28 15.32 20.91 7.13
C LYS A 28 14.29 20.14 6.29
N THR A 29 13.79 18.99 6.76
CA THR A 29 12.67 18.31 6.09
C THR A 29 11.43 19.21 6.13
N GLN A 30 10.84 19.50 4.96
CA GLN A 30 9.57 20.21 4.88
C GLN A 30 8.41 19.28 5.25
N LEU A 31 7.62 19.73 6.22
CA LEU A 31 6.39 19.07 6.65
C LEU A 31 5.19 19.94 6.27
N GLU A 32 4.11 19.30 5.86
CA GLU A 32 2.82 19.94 5.64
C GLU A 32 1.97 19.75 6.89
N ILE A 33 1.43 20.86 7.39
CA ILE A 33 0.54 20.88 8.55
C ILE A 33 -0.86 21.21 8.03
N SER A 34 -1.82 20.35 8.33
CA SER A 34 -3.23 20.54 7.98
C SER A 34 -4.11 20.35 9.20
N ILE A 35 -5.15 21.16 9.32
CA ILE A 35 -6.16 21.05 10.37
C ILE A 35 -7.36 20.31 9.79
N VAL A 36 -7.73 19.19 10.38
CA VAL A 36 -8.91 18.42 10.00
C VAL A 36 -9.78 18.22 11.23
N ALA A 37 -10.98 18.78 11.19
CA ALA A 37 -11.89 18.86 12.35
C ALA A 37 -11.18 19.48 13.57
N ASN A 38 -10.88 18.69 14.60
CA ASN A 38 -10.18 19.12 15.81
C ASN A 38 -8.81 18.42 15.97
N GLN A 39 -8.18 18.07 14.85
CA GLN A 39 -6.90 17.38 14.83
C GLN A 39 -5.88 18.12 13.96
N ILE A 40 -4.64 18.19 14.44
CA ILE A 40 -3.49 18.65 13.66
C ILE A 40 -2.85 17.41 13.02
N ILE A 41 -2.85 17.36 11.69
CA ILE A 41 -2.20 16.32 10.92
C ILE A 41 -0.90 16.90 10.36
N ILE A 42 0.21 16.24 10.67
CA ILE A 42 1.54 16.59 10.17
C ILE A 42 1.99 15.46 9.25
N LYS A 43 2.24 15.77 7.98
CA LYS A 43 2.68 14.79 6.97
C LYS A 43 3.91 15.30 6.23
N ARG A 44 4.76 14.38 5.78
CA ARG A 44 5.87 14.75 4.90
C ARG A 44 5.30 15.21 3.56
N LYS A 45 5.81 16.30 3.02
CA LYS A 45 5.49 16.68 1.64
C LYS A 45 6.08 15.62 0.71
N ILE A 46 5.23 14.79 0.12
CA ILE A 46 5.64 13.88 -0.95
C ILE A 46 5.45 14.68 -2.24
N SER A 47 6.56 15.06 -2.87
CA SER A 47 6.50 15.59 -4.24
C SER A 47 6.11 14.45 -5.15
N ILE A 48 4.81 14.35 -5.43
CA ILE A 48 4.29 13.40 -6.38
C ILE A 48 4.57 13.98 -7.76
N ASP A 49 5.50 13.35 -8.46
CA ASP A 49 5.82 13.69 -9.84
C ASP A 49 4.65 13.23 -10.74
N SER A 50 3.87 14.21 -11.20
CA SER A 50 2.72 13.99 -12.07
C SER A 50 3.12 13.33 -13.39
N GLU A 51 4.31 13.63 -13.91
CA GLU A 51 4.79 13.08 -15.17
C GLU A 51 5.06 11.58 -15.02
N LYS A 52 5.75 11.18 -13.94
CA LYS A 52 5.95 9.76 -13.61
C LYS A 52 4.63 9.00 -13.45
N ILE A 53 3.62 9.62 -12.84
CA ILE A 53 2.29 9.00 -12.74
C ILE A 53 1.69 8.79 -14.12
N THR A 54 1.76 9.79 -15.00
CA THR A 54 1.22 9.65 -16.36
C THR A 54 1.95 8.60 -17.18
N GLU A 55 3.28 8.49 -17.05
CA GLU A 55 4.07 7.43 -17.68
C GLU A 55 3.68 6.05 -17.17
N TRP A 56 3.56 5.89 -15.84
CA TRP A 56 3.17 4.63 -15.24
C TRP A 56 1.76 4.22 -15.69
N ARG A 57 0.84 5.18 -15.78
CA ARG A 57 -0.52 4.96 -16.29
C ARG A 57 -0.52 4.53 -17.76
N LYS A 58 0.34 5.12 -18.60
CA LYS A 58 0.52 4.70 -20.00
C LYS A 58 1.05 3.27 -20.08
N LYS A 59 2.07 2.93 -19.27
CA LYS A 59 2.65 1.58 -19.22
C LYS A 59 1.62 0.52 -18.85
N ILE A 60 0.80 0.77 -17.82
CA ILE A 60 -0.25 -0.17 -17.41
C ILE A 60 -1.32 -0.33 -18.48
N LYS A 61 -1.75 0.76 -19.13
CA LYS A 61 -2.71 0.66 -20.23
C LYS A 61 -2.15 -0.07 -21.45
N SER A 62 -0.84 0.03 -21.71
CA SER A 62 -0.19 -0.69 -22.80
C SER A 62 0.04 -2.17 -22.51
N LEU A 63 0.01 -2.56 -21.23
CA LEU A 63 -0.06 -3.97 -20.88
C LEU A 63 -1.45 -4.46 -21.27
N ASN A 64 -1.54 -5.06 -22.47
CA ASN A 64 -2.64 -5.93 -22.85
C ASN A 64 -2.57 -7.19 -21.97
N LEU A 65 -2.91 -7.03 -20.69
CA LEU A 65 -3.26 -8.14 -19.82
C LEU A 65 -4.56 -8.69 -20.39
N LYS A 66 -4.45 -9.59 -21.37
CA LYS A 66 -5.50 -10.58 -21.53
C LYS A 66 -5.56 -11.25 -20.18
N ALA A 67 -6.69 -11.11 -19.49
CA ALA A 67 -7.00 -12.06 -18.44
C ALA A 67 -6.85 -13.40 -19.13
N ASN A 68 -5.82 -14.17 -18.77
CA ASN A 68 -5.83 -15.57 -19.09
C ASN A 68 -7.04 -16.06 -18.28
N GLU A 69 -8.22 -16.09 -18.92
CA GLU A 69 -9.13 -17.18 -18.69
C GLU A 69 -8.21 -18.39 -18.79
N SER A 70 -7.97 -19.02 -17.65
CA SER A 70 -7.28 -20.29 -17.67
C SER A 70 -8.18 -21.19 -18.50
N GLU A 71 -7.93 -21.28 -19.81
CA GLU A 71 -8.40 -22.39 -20.65
C GLU A 71 -7.71 -23.71 -20.25
N ASN A 72 -7.28 -23.80 -18.98
CA ASN A 72 -6.80 -24.97 -18.31
C ASN A 72 -7.50 -25.04 -16.94
N SER A 73 -8.79 -25.31 -16.98
CA SER A 73 -9.31 -26.36 -16.11
C SER A 73 -9.60 -27.59 -16.96
N LEU A 74 -8.63 -28.03 -17.78
CA LEU A 74 -8.49 -29.47 -17.96
C LEU A 74 -8.25 -29.98 -16.55
N TYR A 75 -9.26 -30.69 -16.03
CA TYR A 75 -9.33 -31.26 -14.70
C TYR A 75 -8.15 -32.20 -14.45
N GLU A 76 -6.97 -31.65 -14.21
CA GLU A 76 -5.99 -32.28 -13.35
C GLU A 76 -6.04 -31.50 -12.05
N GLU A 77 -7.19 -31.60 -11.38
CA GLU A 77 -7.26 -31.29 -9.97
C GLU A 77 -6.14 -32.07 -9.27
N LYS A 78 -5.63 -31.50 -8.20
CA LYS A 78 -4.65 -32.09 -7.28
C LYS A 78 -5.10 -33.42 -6.64
N TRP A 79 -6.22 -33.97 -7.09
CA TRP A 79 -6.94 -35.13 -6.61
C TRP A 79 -7.09 -36.16 -7.73
N MET A 80 -7.42 -37.40 -7.33
CA MET A 80 -7.44 -38.57 -8.21
C MET A 80 -8.41 -38.38 -9.40
N SER A 81 -8.10 -39.04 -10.52
CA SER A 81 -8.89 -38.93 -11.75
C SER A 81 -10.36 -39.28 -11.54
N GLU A 82 -11.24 -38.65 -12.32
CA GLU A 82 -12.69 -38.88 -12.24
C GLU A 82 -13.04 -40.37 -12.42
N ASP A 83 -12.35 -41.06 -13.33
CA ASP A 83 -12.48 -42.50 -13.55
C ASP A 83 -12.16 -43.34 -12.30
N TYR A 84 -11.19 -42.91 -11.50
CA TYR A 84 -10.85 -43.59 -10.25
C TYR A 84 -11.99 -43.46 -9.22
N VAL A 85 -12.59 -42.28 -9.13
CA VAL A 85 -13.71 -42.02 -8.19
C VAL A 85 -14.95 -42.80 -8.61
N ARG A 86 -15.28 -42.83 -9.91
CA ARG A 86 -16.43 -43.57 -10.45
C ARG A 86 -16.34 -45.07 -10.15
N ASN A 87 -15.19 -45.67 -10.43
CA ASN A 87 -14.93 -47.07 -10.10
C ASN A 87 -15.06 -47.36 -8.60
N LYS A 88 -14.63 -46.43 -7.73
CA LYS A 88 -14.75 -46.59 -6.28
C LYS A 88 -16.17 -46.44 -5.76
N LEU A 89 -17.01 -45.67 -6.44
CA LEU A 89 -18.43 -45.51 -6.13
C LEU A 89 -19.31 -46.62 -6.74
N GLY A 90 -18.75 -47.50 -7.57
CA GLY A 90 -19.49 -48.58 -8.24
C GLY A 90 -20.39 -48.07 -9.36
N LEU A 91 -20.05 -46.92 -9.96
CA LEU A 91 -20.71 -46.32 -11.12
C LEU A 91 -19.99 -46.68 -12.41
#